data_AF-A0A4U3A1K8-F1
#
_entry.id   AF-A0A4U3A1K8-F1
#
_cell.length_a   1.000
_cell.length_b   1.000
_cell.length_c   1.000
_cell.angle_alpha   90.00
_cell.angle_beta   90.00
_cell.angle_gamma   90.00
#
_symmetry.space_group_name_H-M   'P 1'
#
loop_
_entity.id
_entity.type
_entity.pdbx_description
1 polymer ?
#
loop_
_entity_poly.entity_id
_entity_poly.type
_entity_poly.pdbx_seq_one_letter_code
_entity_poly.pdbx_strand_id
1 'polypeptide(L)'
;RMVSMDDVFTVVGLKREKKKEKKTPAMSQCVADYADRIKDVEALLVNHPNELTFYQSLTPGYQKDWARNLFSVKQEKTRDKRLEKMIEILSQGYKTIELFR
;
A
#
# COMPACT_ATOMS: atom_id res chain seq x y z
N ARG A 1 1.77 17.73 -22.91
CA ARG A 1 2.60 16.51 -23.06
C ARG A 1 1.94 15.43 -22.19
N MET A 2 1.35 14.41 -22.81
CA MET A 2 0.49 13.42 -22.16
C MET A 2 1.32 12.32 -21.49
N VAL A 3 0.91 11.93 -20.28
CA VAL A 3 1.42 10.78 -19.52
C VAL A 3 0.71 9.52 -20.02
N SER A 4 1.47 8.60 -20.61
CA SER A 4 1.00 7.23 -20.84
C SER A 4 1.55 6.33 -19.74
N MET A 5 0.65 5.73 -18.97
CA MET A 5 0.88 4.55 -18.15
C MET A 5 0.42 3.32 -18.93
N ASP A 6 1.06 2.20 -18.57
CA ASP A 6 0.77 0.82 -18.88
C ASP A 6 1.07 0.28 -20.29
N ASP A 7 2.09 -0.57 -20.33
CA ASP A 7 2.01 -1.81 -21.08
C ASP A 7 2.81 -2.92 -20.36
N VAL A 8 2.05 -3.76 -19.63
CA VAL A 8 2.52 -4.93 -18.90
C VAL A 8 2.67 -6.09 -19.90
N PHE A 9 3.90 -6.50 -20.20
CA PHE A 9 4.17 -7.81 -20.78
C PHE A 9 5.31 -8.49 -20.01
N THR A 10 4.98 -9.08 -18.86
CA THR A 10 5.85 -10.13 -18.30
C THR A 10 5.66 -11.38 -19.15
N VAL A 11 6.59 -11.58 -20.09
CA VAL A 11 6.70 -12.81 -20.88
C VAL A 11 6.92 -13.98 -19.93
N VAL A 12 5.92 -14.87 -19.83
CA VAL A 12 6.02 -16.14 -19.09
C VAL A 12 6.89 -17.11 -19.90
N GLY A 13 8.20 -17.07 -19.65
CA GLY A 13 9.12 -18.13 -20.02
C GLY A 13 9.12 -19.23 -18.95
N LEU A 14 8.26 -20.24 -19.10
CA LEU A 14 8.33 -21.48 -18.31
C LEU A 14 9.62 -22.24 -18.68
N LYS A 15 10.66 -22.11 -17.83
CA LYS A 15 11.85 -22.98 -17.88
C LYS A 15 12.07 -23.63 -16.51
N ARG A 16 11.87 -24.95 -16.46
CA ARG A 16 12.03 -25.83 -15.29
C ARG A 16 13.52 -26.06 -15.01
N GLU A 17 14.03 -25.70 -13.82
CA GLU A 17 15.26 -26.27 -13.24
C GLU A 17 15.23 -26.34 -11.69
N LYS A 18 16.16 -27.13 -11.14
CA LYS A 18 16.10 -27.91 -9.89
C LYS A 18 16.59 -27.19 -8.61
N LYS A 19 15.97 -27.58 -7.49
CA LYS A 19 16.52 -27.81 -6.12
C LYS A 19 16.94 -26.62 -5.23
N LYS A 20 16.20 -26.52 -4.10
CA LYS A 20 16.51 -26.07 -2.72
C LYS A 20 17.42 -24.86 -2.50
N GLU A 21 16.84 -23.80 -1.94
CA GLU A 21 17.42 -22.94 -0.90
C GLU A 21 16.28 -22.25 -0.12
N LYS A 22 16.46 -22.03 1.18
CA LYS A 22 15.43 -21.52 2.11
C LYS A 22 14.97 -20.14 1.66
N LYS A 23 13.76 -20.05 1.11
CA LYS A 23 13.15 -18.77 0.76
C LYS A 23 12.82 -18.03 2.05
N THR A 24 13.50 -16.91 2.29
CA THR A 24 12.90 -15.82 3.08
C THR A 24 11.50 -15.58 2.51
N PRO A 25 10.45 -15.40 3.33
CA PRO A 25 9.12 -15.21 2.79
C PRO A 25 9.18 -13.98 1.90
N ALA A 26 9.05 -14.22 0.59
CA ALA A 26 8.82 -13.15 -0.37
C ALA A 26 7.58 -12.43 0.16
N MET A 27 7.72 -11.14 0.45
CA MET A 27 6.65 -10.29 0.95
C MET A 27 5.41 -10.58 0.10
N SER A 28 4.44 -11.30 0.68
CA SER A 28 3.34 -11.89 -0.06
C SER A 28 2.70 -10.82 -0.92
N GLN A 29 2.69 -11.00 -2.24
CA GLN A 29 1.93 -10.11 -3.14
C GLN A 29 0.41 -10.30 -2.99
N CYS A 30 -0.04 -11.10 -2.03
CA CYS A 30 -1.43 -11.27 -1.68
C CYS A 30 -1.92 -10.04 -0.90
N VAL A 31 -2.90 -9.32 -1.48
CA VAL A 31 -3.64 -8.21 -0.82
C VAL A 31 -4.26 -8.65 0.52
N ALA A 32 -4.49 -9.95 0.71
CA ALA A 32 -4.99 -10.54 1.95
C ALA A 32 -4.02 -10.40 3.14
N ASP A 33 -2.71 -10.38 2.91
CA ASP A 33 -1.65 -10.34 3.95
C ASP A 33 -1.59 -8.98 4.68
N TYR A 34 -2.24 -7.95 4.14
CA TYR A 34 -2.22 -6.59 4.68
C TYR A 34 -3.41 -6.26 5.59
N ALA A 35 -4.31 -7.20 5.86
CA ALA A 35 -5.42 -6.97 6.77
C ALA A 35 -4.94 -6.63 8.20
N ASP A 36 -3.91 -7.32 8.69
CA ASP A 36 -3.30 -7.02 10.00
C ASP A 36 -2.61 -5.65 10.02
N ARG A 37 -2.14 -5.18 8.86
CA ARG A 37 -1.49 -3.87 8.71
C ARG A 37 -2.45 -2.69 8.77
N ILE A 38 -3.76 -2.92 8.64
CA ILE A 38 -4.76 -1.85 8.79
C ILE A 38 -4.67 -1.24 10.20
N LYS A 39 -4.54 -2.09 11.23
CA LYS A 39 -4.42 -1.66 12.63
C LYS A 39 -3.15 -0.82 12.85
N ASP A 40 -2.04 -1.21 12.19
CA ASP A 40 -0.81 -0.44 12.24
C ASP A 40 -1.01 0.96 11.61
N VAL A 41 -1.77 1.07 10.51
CA VAL A 41 -2.11 2.37 9.89
C VAL A 41 -2.99 3.22 10.80
N GLU A 42 -4.01 2.62 11.43
CA GLU A 42 -4.88 3.30 12.39
C GLU A 42 -4.07 3.86 13.57
N ALA A 43 -3.11 3.09 14.10
CA ALA A 43 -2.22 3.53 15.17
C ALA A 43 -1.40 4.78 14.78
N LEU A 44 -0.99 4.90 13.52
CA LEU A 44 -0.27 6.07 13.03
C LEU A 44 -1.20 7.29 12.86
N LEU A 45 -2.47 7.06 12.56
CA LEU A 45 -3.51 8.09 12.40
C LEU A 45 -4.18 8.50 13.73
N VAL A 46 -3.81 7.92 14.88
CA VAL A 46 -4.37 8.28 16.20
C VAL A 46 -4.24 9.77 16.51
N ASN A 47 -3.17 10.42 16.02
CA ASN A 47 -2.96 11.86 16.19
C ASN A 47 -3.86 12.72 15.27
N HIS A 48 -4.56 12.10 14.33
CA HIS A 48 -5.34 12.71 13.26
C HIS A 48 -6.78 12.15 13.25
N PRO A 49 -7.62 12.54 14.24
CA PRO A 49 -8.93 11.91 14.45
C PRO A 49 -9.90 12.09 13.28
N ASN A 50 -9.80 13.18 12.51
CA ASN A 50 -10.68 13.42 11.36
C ASN A 50 -10.34 12.46 10.21
N GLU A 51 -9.05 12.35 9.89
CA GLU A 51 -8.51 11.48 8.86
C GLU A 51 -8.67 10.00 9.24
N LEU A 52 -8.50 9.66 10.53
CA LEU A 52 -8.78 8.34 11.08
C LEU A 52 -10.25 7.94 10.88
N THR A 53 -11.19 8.83 11.20
CA THR A 53 -12.63 8.57 11.03
C THR A 53 -12.99 8.35 9.57
N PHE A 54 -12.40 9.17 8.67
CA PHE A 54 -12.57 9.01 7.24
C PHE A 54 -11.97 7.68 6.75
N TYR A 55 -10.77 7.33 7.21
CA TYR A 55 -10.11 6.06 6.90
C TYR A 55 -10.91 4.85 7.38
N GLN A 56 -11.48 4.89 8.59
CA GLN A 56 -12.34 3.84 9.14
C GLN A 56 -13.66 3.71 8.35
N SER A 57 -14.15 4.80 7.76
CA SER A 57 -15.32 4.78 6.86
C SER A 57 -15.01 4.22 5.47
N LEU A 58 -13.74 4.04 5.10
CA LEU A 58 -13.37 3.40 3.84
C LEU A 58 -13.65 1.90 3.88
N THR A 59 -13.96 1.32 2.72
CA THR A 59 -14.07 -0.14 2.61
C THR A 59 -12.70 -0.79 2.85
N PRO A 60 -12.67 -2.03 3.41
CA PRO A 60 -11.42 -2.70 3.75
C PRO A 60 -10.49 -2.94 2.54
N GLY A 61 -11.01 -2.87 1.32
CA GLY A 61 -10.19 -2.89 0.10
C GLY A 61 -9.27 -1.66 0.00
N TYR A 62 -9.81 -0.46 0.20
CA TYR A 62 -9.02 0.78 0.17
C TYR A 62 -8.08 0.90 1.36
N GLN A 63 -8.51 0.46 2.54
CA GLN A 63 -7.65 0.42 3.73
C GLN A 63 -6.40 -0.44 3.51
N LYS A 64 -6.56 -1.61 2.87
CA LYS A 64 -5.45 -2.49 2.49
C LYS A 64 -4.50 -1.86 1.49
N ASP A 65 -5.01 -1.08 0.54
CA ASP A 65 -4.17 -0.38 -0.43
C ASP A 65 -3.25 0.64 0.24
N TRP A 66 -3.78 1.42 1.18
CA TRP A 66 -2.99 2.33 2.02
C TRP A 66 -1.93 1.59 2.85
N ALA A 67 -2.33 0.50 3.50
CA ALA A 67 -1.41 -0.33 4.27
C ALA A 67 -0.30 -0.89 3.37
N ARG A 68 -0.63 -1.36 2.16
CA ARG A 68 0.36 -1.79 1.17
C ARG A 68 1.31 -0.65 0.82
N ASN A 69 0.81 0.55 0.55
CA ASN A 69 1.67 1.68 0.16
C ASN A 69 2.60 2.13 1.31
N LEU A 70 2.14 2.11 2.56
CA LEU A 70 2.95 2.45 3.73
C LEU A 70 3.99 1.36 4.08
N PHE A 71 3.60 0.09 4.04
CA PHE A 71 4.43 -1.03 4.50
C PHE A 71 5.25 -1.69 3.38
N SER A 72 4.98 -1.39 2.11
CA SER A 72 5.81 -1.86 1.00
C SER A 72 7.22 -1.26 1.02
N VAL A 73 7.42 -0.10 1.69
CA VAL A 73 8.74 0.51 1.87
C VAL A 73 9.38 0.07 3.19
N LYS A 74 10.63 -0.41 3.08
CA LYS A 74 11.46 -0.79 4.24
C LYS A 74 12.05 0.40 4.98
N GLN A 75 12.19 1.54 4.29
CA GLN A 75 12.80 2.74 4.85
C GLN A 75 11.77 3.57 5.60
N GLU A 76 12.01 3.78 6.90
CA GLU A 76 11.12 4.52 7.79
C GLU A 76 10.92 5.98 7.37
N LYS A 77 12.00 6.69 7.00
CA LYS A 77 11.91 8.08 6.49
C LYS A 77 11.00 8.22 5.26
N THR A 78 10.93 7.19 4.42
CA THR A 78 10.06 7.21 3.23
C THR A 78 8.63 6.84 3.59
N ARG A 79 8.44 5.99 4.59
CA ARG A 79 7.11 5.68 5.14
C ARG A 79 6.47 6.91 5.76
N ASP A 80 7.23 7.68 6.54
CA ASP A 80 6.76 8.91 7.20
C ASP A 80 6.23 9.92 6.16
N LYS A 81 7.01 10.18 5.10
CA LYS A 81 6.55 11.02 3.97
C LYS A 81 5.28 10.49 3.28
N ARG A 82 5.13 9.17 3.17
CA ARG A 82 3.91 8.57 2.60
C ARG A 82 2.72 8.73 3.53
N LEU A 83 2.95 8.71 4.85
CA LEU A 83 1.93 8.96 5.85
C LEU A 83 1.47 10.41 5.83
N GLU A 84 2.39 11.37 5.78
CA GLU A 84 2.06 12.79 5.62
C GLU A 84 1.21 13.00 4.35
N LYS A 85 1.62 12.39 3.24
CA LYS A 85 0.86 12.43 1.99
C LYS A 85 -0.51 11.75 2.12
N MET A 86 -0.60 10.64 2.85
CA MET A 86 -1.88 9.98 3.14
C MET A 86 -2.82 10.91 3.88
N ILE A 87 -2.35 11.56 4.94
CA ILE A 87 -3.11 12.51 5.74
C ILE A 87 -3.63 13.65 4.86
N GLU A 88 -2.79 14.23 4.01
CA GLU A 88 -3.19 15.29 3.07
C GLU A 88 -4.30 14.81 2.12
N ILE A 89 -4.18 13.61 1.57
CA ILE A 89 -5.14 13.02 0.63
C ILE A 89 -6.48 12.72 1.32
N LEU A 90 -6.44 12.16 2.53
CA LEU A 90 -7.65 11.89 3.33
C LEU A 90 -8.33 13.18 3.76
N SER A 91 -7.56 14.21 4.11
CA SER A 91 -8.07 15.54 4.45
C SER A 91 -8.80 16.20 3.27
N GLN A 92 -8.36 15.92 2.04
CA GLN A 92 -9.05 16.34 0.81
C GLN A 92 -10.24 15.44 0.42
N GLY A 93 -10.52 14.36 1.17
CA GLY A 93 -11.64 13.46 0.93
C GLY A 93 -11.41 12.41 -0.17
N TYR A 94 -10.15 12.20 -0.59
CA TYR A 94 -9.81 11.17 -1.56
C TYR A 94 -9.58 9.82 -0.87
N LYS A 95 -10.04 8.74 -1.53
CA LYS A 95 -10.02 7.38 -0.95
C LYS A 95 -8.70 6.65 -1.16
N THR A 96 -7.95 6.98 -2.20
CA THR A 96 -6.67 6.36 -2.58
C THR A 96 -5.72 7.40 -3.16
N ILE A 97 -4.44 7.06 -3.21
CA ILE A 97 -3.41 7.92 -3.82
C ILE A 97 -3.64 8.10 -5.32
N GLU A 98 -4.21 7.10 -5.99
CA GLU A 98 -4.46 7.17 -7.44
C GLU A 98 -5.52 8.22 -7.80
N LEU A 99 -6.44 8.52 -6.90
CA LEU A 99 -7.44 9.56 -7.09
C LEU A 99 -6.88 10.97 -6.88
N PHE A 100 -5.71 11.08 -6.24
CA PHE A 100 -5.00 12.34 -6.01
C PHE A 100 -3.97 12.56 -7.12
N ARG A 101 -4.32 13.39 -8.11
CA ARG A 101 -3.50 13.63 -9.31
C ARG A 101 -3.04 15.08 -9.41
#